data_AF-C5L9H7-F1
#
_entry.id   AF-C5L9H7-F1
#
_cell.length_a   1.000
_cell.length_b   1.000
_cell.length_c   1.000
_cell.angle_alpha   90.00
_cell.angle_beta   90.00
_cell.angle_gamma   90.00
#
_symmetry.space_group_name_H-M   'P 1'
#
loop_
_entity.id
_entity.type
_entity.pdbx_description
1 polymer ?
#
loop_
_entity_poly.entity_id
_entity_poly.type
_entity_poly.pdbx_seq_one_letter_code
_entity_poly.pdbx_strand_id
1 'polypeptide(L)'
;YLSARYALSLNVDEDPTASPRCVLDQQGALLGRVVCSEFSGCSQVLTGSLRVNPWDTEKVLNMLDESLTLPMQELTSRFARDISYVTSHSLLRWAQGIINDLARCRAHYMSRMSNPDADKEVVVRDYSKAQRRIFFFDNEGTLAPDLRR
;
A
#
# COMPACT_ATOMS: atom_id res chain seq x y z
N TYR A 1 -2.87 -0.38 6.64
CA TYR A 1 -3.24 -1.80 6.86
C TYR A 1 -3.79 -2.04 8.25
N LEU A 2 -3.04 -1.74 9.33
CA LEU A 2 -3.61 -1.73 10.69
C LEU A 2 -4.79 -0.76 10.80
N SER A 3 -4.69 0.44 10.21
CA SER A 3 -5.77 1.45 10.21
C SER A 3 -7.09 0.99 9.58
N ALA A 4 -7.08 0.26 8.47
CA ALA A 4 -8.30 -0.20 7.79
C ALA A 4 -8.99 -1.33 8.57
N ARG A 5 -8.20 -2.25 9.15
CA ARG A 5 -8.73 -3.28 10.03
C ARG A 5 -9.27 -2.69 11.33
N TYR A 6 -8.55 -1.75 11.94
CA TYR A 6 -8.97 -1.06 13.15
C TYR A 6 -10.21 -0.19 12.93
N ALA A 7 -10.32 0.49 11.78
CA ALA A 7 -11.49 1.28 11.41
C ALA A 7 -12.74 0.41 11.18
N LEU A 8 -12.56 -0.84 10.71
CA LEU A 8 -13.64 -1.82 10.57
C LEU A 8 -13.86 -2.68 11.83
N SER A 9 -12.93 -2.64 12.79
CA SER A 9 -12.96 -3.45 14.02
C SER A 9 -12.94 -2.60 15.28
N LEU A 10 -13.51 -1.38 15.24
CA LEU A 10 -13.83 -0.65 16.47
C LEU A 10 -14.86 -1.49 17.25
N ASN A 11 -14.32 -2.40 18.07
CA ASN A 11 -14.98 -3.10 19.15
C ASN A 11 -15.40 -2.02 20.15
N VAL A 12 -16.64 -1.58 20.02
CA VAL A 12 -17.39 -1.16 21.20
C VAL A 12 -17.75 -2.48 21.89
N ASP A 13 -17.42 -2.64 23.18
CA ASP A 13 -17.78 -3.82 24.00
C ASP A 13 -19.32 -3.99 24.18
N GLU A 14 -20.12 -3.29 23.38
CA GLU A 14 -21.56 -3.43 23.29
C GLU A 14 -21.93 -4.32 22.09
N ASP A 15 -22.99 -5.11 22.23
CA ASP A 15 -23.57 -5.83 21.11
C ASP A 15 -23.83 -4.84 19.95
N PRO A 16 -23.09 -4.93 18.83
CA PRO A 16 -23.20 -3.96 17.75
C PRO A 16 -24.57 -4.03 17.04
N THR A 17 -25.34 -5.09 17.29
CA THR A 17 -26.73 -5.25 16.81
C THR A 17 -27.76 -4.58 17.72
N ALA A 18 -27.39 -4.22 18.96
CA ALA A 18 -28.27 -3.51 19.90
C ALA A 18 -28.48 -2.03 19.50
N SER A 19 -27.63 -1.48 18.63
CA SER A 19 -27.83 -0.14 18.08
C SER A 19 -28.99 -0.14 17.09
N PRO A 20 -29.97 0.78 17.22
CA PRO A 20 -31.06 0.91 16.25
C PRO A 20 -30.61 1.36 14.86
N ARG A 21 -29.33 1.75 14.72
CA ARG A 21 -28.69 2.11 13.46
C ARG A 21 -27.84 0.98 12.87
N CYS A 22 -27.83 -0.20 13.50
CA CYS A 22 -27.19 -1.37 12.93
C CYS A 22 -27.87 -1.74 11.61
N VAL A 23 -27.06 -2.15 10.64
CA VAL A 23 -27.56 -2.56 9.33
C VAL A 23 -27.04 -3.96 9.08
N LEU A 24 -27.96 -4.89 8.84
CA LEU A 24 -27.65 -6.27 8.55
C LEU A 24 -27.89 -6.57 7.08
N ASP A 25 -27.08 -7.45 6.51
CA ASP A 25 -27.38 -8.04 5.20
C ASP A 25 -28.48 -9.12 5.30
N GLN A 26 -28.80 -9.76 4.17
CA GLN A 26 -29.82 -10.82 4.10
C GLN A 26 -29.43 -12.08 4.89
N GLN A 27 -28.16 -12.21 5.27
CA GLN A 27 -27.59 -13.33 6.02
C GLN A 27 -27.37 -12.98 7.51
N GLY A 28 -27.73 -11.76 7.94
CA GLY A 28 -27.56 -11.28 9.31
C GLY A 28 -26.16 -10.77 9.64
N ALA A 29 -25.29 -10.55 8.65
CA ALA A 29 -23.97 -9.98 8.87
C ALA A 29 -24.03 -8.46 8.97
N LEU A 30 -23.26 -7.89 9.91
CA LEU A 30 -23.18 -6.46 10.13
C LEU A 30 -22.48 -5.74 8.96
N LEU A 31 -23.18 -4.79 8.35
CA LEU A 31 -22.67 -3.95 7.28
C LEU A 31 -22.10 -2.65 7.83
N GLY A 32 -20.83 -2.40 7.52
CA GLY A 32 -20.11 -1.20 7.91
C GLY A 32 -20.11 -0.11 6.84
N ARG A 33 -19.93 1.13 7.28
CA ARG A 33 -19.75 2.31 6.42
C ARG A 33 -18.37 2.88 6.64
N VAL A 34 -17.70 3.27 5.56
CA VAL A 34 -16.33 3.81 5.64
C VAL A 34 -16.29 5.15 4.95
N VAL A 35 -15.93 6.18 5.71
CA VAL A 35 -15.50 7.49 5.21
C VAL A 35 -13.99 7.59 5.45
N CYS A 36 -13.22 7.89 4.41
CA CYS A 36 -11.77 8.00 4.53
C CYS A 36 -11.22 9.26 3.88
N SER A 37 -10.12 9.77 4.45
CA SER A 37 -9.35 10.85 3.81
C SER A 37 -8.81 10.39 2.46
N GLU A 38 -8.95 11.22 1.43
CA GLU A 38 -8.37 10.96 0.10
C GLU A 38 -6.84 10.80 0.15
N PHE A 39 -6.20 11.45 1.12
CA PHE A 39 -4.75 11.39 1.34
C PHE A 39 -4.30 10.18 2.16
N SER A 40 -5.23 9.36 2.67
CA SER A 40 -4.88 8.13 3.37
C SER A 40 -4.41 7.07 2.38
N GLY A 41 -3.37 6.31 2.72
CA GLY A 41 -2.96 5.15 1.92
C GLY A 41 -4.07 4.10 1.75
N CYS A 42 -5.07 4.09 2.64
CA CYS A 42 -6.25 3.23 2.51
C CYS A 42 -7.21 3.69 1.42
N SER A 43 -7.19 4.96 0.99
CA SER A 43 -8.10 5.47 -0.04
C SER A 43 -7.88 4.76 -1.38
N GLN A 44 -6.64 4.40 -1.70
CA GLN A 44 -6.27 3.67 -2.92
C GLN A 44 -6.81 2.24 -2.95
N VAL A 45 -7.06 1.68 -1.77
CA VAL A 45 -7.38 0.28 -1.55
C VAL A 45 -8.88 0.07 -1.32
N LEU A 46 -9.47 0.88 -0.44
CA LEU A 46 -10.87 0.81 -0.06
C LEU A 46 -11.71 1.57 -1.10
N THR A 47 -11.93 0.95 -2.25
CA THR A 47 -12.66 1.57 -3.36
C THR A 47 -14.17 1.73 -3.11
N GLY A 48 -14.71 1.06 -2.09
CA GLY A 48 -16.08 1.21 -1.60
C GLY A 48 -16.27 2.41 -0.68
N SER A 49 -15.19 2.89 -0.05
CA SER A 49 -15.22 4.01 0.89
C SER A 49 -15.62 5.35 0.25
N LEU A 50 -16.29 6.19 1.03
CA LEU A 50 -16.54 7.59 0.70
C LEU A 50 -15.27 8.39 0.98
N ARG A 51 -14.69 8.99 -0.08
CA ARG A 51 -13.44 9.73 0.02
C ARG A 51 -13.74 11.20 0.26
N VAL A 52 -13.02 11.79 1.21
CA VAL A 52 -13.18 13.21 1.52
C VAL A 52 -11.83 13.89 1.72
N ASN A 53 -11.76 15.16 1.35
CA ASN A 53 -10.68 16.03 1.76
C ASN A 53 -10.92 16.42 3.24
N PRO A 54 -10.07 16.03 4.20
CA PRO A 54 -10.29 16.34 5.61
C PRO A 54 -10.20 17.84 5.93
N TRP A 55 -9.64 18.65 5.03
CA TRP A 55 -9.51 20.10 5.19
C TRP A 55 -10.75 20.88 4.71
N ASP A 56 -11.70 20.20 4.07
CA ASP A 56 -12.95 20.76 3.59
C ASP A 56 -14.09 20.33 4.53
N THR A 57 -14.34 21.13 5.57
CA THR A 57 -15.29 20.80 6.64
C THR A 57 -16.72 20.65 6.15
N GLU A 58 -17.14 21.45 5.16
CA GLU A 58 -18.49 21.34 4.58
C GLU A 58 -18.64 20.01 3.84
N LYS A 59 -17.65 19.61 3.03
CA LYS A 59 -17.68 18.30 2.37
C LYS A 59 -17.61 17.14 3.34
N VAL A 60 -16.87 17.26 4.44
CA VAL A 60 -16.85 16.24 5.50
C VAL A 60 -18.24 16.05 6.11
N LEU A 61 -18.93 17.13 6.45
CA LEU A 61 -20.28 17.06 7.00
C LEU A 61 -21.26 16.41 6.03
N ASN A 62 -21.27 16.87 4.77
CA ASN A 62 -22.13 16.29 3.73
C ASN A 62 -21.82 14.81 3.51
N MET A 63 -20.55 14.40 3.58
CA MET A 63 -20.18 13.01 3.40
C MET A 63 -20.58 12.11 4.56
N LEU A 64 -20.53 12.62 5.78
CA LEU A 64 -21.03 11.90 6.95
C LEU A 64 -22.54 11.71 6.85
N ASP A 65 -23.28 12.74 6.45
CA ASP A 65 -24.73 12.64 6.26
C ASP A 65 -25.08 11.63 5.16
N GLU A 66 -24.45 11.76 3.98
CA GLU A 66 -24.62 10.81 2.88
C GLU A 66 -24.32 9.37 3.32
N SER A 67 -23.24 9.18 4.09
CA SER A 67 -22.88 7.86 4.61
C SER A 67 -24.02 7.25 5.43
N LEU A 68 -24.72 8.04 6.24
CA LEU A 68 -25.83 7.58 7.09
C LEU A 68 -27.12 7.31 6.29
N THR A 69 -27.29 7.97 5.15
CA THR A 69 -28.48 7.84 4.29
C THR A 69 -28.29 6.92 3.08
N LEU A 70 -27.12 6.27 2.95
CA LEU A 70 -26.83 5.34 1.84
C LEU A 70 -27.93 4.27 1.66
N PRO A 71 -28.45 4.07 0.44
CA PRO A 71 -29.37 2.98 0.14
C PRO A 71 -28.75 1.61 0.44
N MET A 72 -29.56 0.67 0.96
CA MET A 72 -29.10 -0.67 1.32
C MET A 72 -28.33 -1.39 0.22
N GLN A 73 -28.81 -1.31 -1.02
CA GLN A 73 -28.16 -1.94 -2.17
C GLN A 73 -26.75 -1.37 -2.40
N GLU A 74 -26.60 -0.06 -2.30
CA GLU A 74 -25.31 0.61 -2.48
C GLU A 74 -24.36 0.30 -1.33
N LEU A 75 -24.86 0.32 -0.09
CA LEU A 75 -24.10 -0.05 1.10
C LEU A 75 -23.53 -1.47 0.99
N THR A 76 -24.36 -2.46 0.66
CA THR A 76 -23.93 -3.84 0.49
C THR A 76 -22.88 -3.96 -0.62
N SER A 77 -23.06 -3.26 -1.74
CA SER A 77 -22.08 -3.27 -2.85
C SER A 77 -20.74 -2.65 -2.45
N ARG A 78 -20.74 -1.52 -1.75
CA ARG A 78 -19.53 -0.86 -1.23
C ARG A 78 -18.81 -1.73 -0.21
N PHE A 79 -19.56 -2.26 0.75
CA PHE A 79 -19.03 -3.14 1.79
C PHE A 79 -18.41 -4.41 1.19
N ALA A 80 -19.09 -5.07 0.24
CA ALA A 80 -18.58 -6.27 -0.41
C ALA A 80 -17.23 -6.05 -1.09
N ARG A 81 -17.02 -4.88 -1.72
CA ARG A 81 -15.73 -4.52 -2.33
C ARG A 81 -14.63 -4.37 -1.28
N ASP A 82 -14.90 -3.61 -0.23
CA ASP A 82 -13.90 -3.30 0.79
C ASP A 82 -13.55 -4.52 1.66
N ILE A 83 -14.55 -5.31 2.06
CA ILE A 83 -14.34 -6.50 2.89
C ILE A 83 -13.57 -7.58 2.14
N SER A 84 -13.82 -7.75 0.84
CA SER A 84 -13.08 -8.68 -0.01
C SER A 84 -11.58 -8.35 -0.04
N TYR A 85 -11.24 -7.06 -0.13
CA TYR A 85 -9.85 -6.64 -0.09
C TYR A 85 -9.22 -6.90 1.29
N VAL A 86 -9.88 -6.45 2.36
CA VAL A 86 -9.35 -6.52 3.73
C VAL A 86 -9.15 -7.97 4.19
N THR A 87 -10.02 -8.88 3.77
CA THR A 87 -9.92 -10.31 4.11
C THR A 87 -8.85 -11.03 3.30
N SER A 88 -8.64 -10.66 2.03
CA SER A 88 -7.64 -11.29 1.16
C SER A 88 -6.19 -10.80 1.38
N HIS A 89 -6.00 -9.60 1.91
CA HIS A 89 -4.69 -8.96 2.08
C HIS A 89 -4.31 -8.83 3.56
N SER A 90 -3.94 -9.95 4.17
CA SER A 90 -3.51 -9.99 5.57
C SER A 90 -2.12 -9.37 5.79
N LEU A 91 -1.89 -8.85 7.00
CA LEU A 91 -0.57 -8.36 7.42
C LEU A 91 0.52 -9.43 7.27
N LEU A 92 0.18 -10.69 7.54
CA LEU A 92 1.09 -11.81 7.39
C LEU A 92 1.51 -12.00 5.92
N ARG A 93 0.57 -11.93 4.98
CA ARG A 93 0.85 -12.03 3.55
C ARG A 93 1.73 -10.86 3.09
N TRP A 94 1.47 -9.65 3.57
CA TRP A 94 2.31 -8.48 3.30
C TRP A 94 3.74 -8.68 3.83
N ALA A 95 3.90 -9.14 5.08
CA ALA A 95 5.20 -9.38 5.69
C ALA A 95 5.99 -10.47 4.95
N GLN A 96 5.33 -11.56 4.56
CA GLN A 96 5.93 -12.60 3.72
C GLN A 96 6.36 -12.05 2.35
N GLY A 97 5.55 -11.17 1.75
CA GLY A 97 5.90 -10.46 0.52
C GLY A 97 7.22 -9.69 0.65
N ILE A 98 7.35 -8.89 1.70
CA ILE A 98 8.59 -8.12 1.97
C ILE A 98 9.80 -9.04 2.14
N ILE A 99 9.67 -10.11 2.93
CA ILE A 99 10.78 -11.05 3.15
C ILE A 99 11.21 -11.70 1.83
N ASN A 100 10.24 -12.09 0.99
CA ASN A 100 10.51 -12.68 -0.33
C ASN A 100 11.14 -11.66 -1.30
N ASP A 101 10.71 -10.40 -1.26
CA ASP A 101 11.31 -9.31 -2.03
C ASP A 101 12.77 -9.09 -1.62
N LEU A 102 13.04 -9.04 -0.31
CA LEU A 102 14.40 -8.91 0.21
C LEU A 102 15.28 -10.09 -0.20
N ALA A 103 14.77 -11.32 -0.14
CA ALA A 103 15.49 -12.51 -0.58
C ALA A 103 15.83 -12.44 -2.08
N ARG A 104 14.88 -12.00 -2.92
CA ARG A 104 15.11 -11.78 -4.36
C ARG A 104 16.15 -10.68 -4.62
N CYS A 105 16.04 -9.55 -3.94
CA CYS A 105 17.02 -8.46 -4.05
C CYS A 105 18.43 -8.94 -3.69
N ARG A 106 18.56 -9.72 -2.61
CA ARG A 106 19.83 -10.33 -2.21
C ARG A 106 20.37 -11.28 -3.29
N ALA A 107 19.53 -12.16 -3.83
CA ALA A 107 19.94 -13.08 -4.90
C ALA A 107 20.44 -12.32 -6.14
N HIS A 108 19.72 -11.27 -6.55
CA HIS A 108 20.13 -10.39 -7.66
C HIS A 108 21.45 -9.67 -7.37
N TYR A 109 21.63 -9.16 -6.15
CA TYR A 109 22.87 -8.51 -5.73
C TYR A 109 24.06 -9.47 -5.78
N MET A 110 23.92 -10.68 -5.25
CA MET A 110 24.97 -11.71 -5.28
C MET A 110 25.33 -12.11 -6.72
N SER A 111 24.34 -12.19 -7.62
CA SER A 111 24.60 -12.46 -9.04
C SER A 111 25.40 -11.35 -9.72
N ARG A 112 25.19 -10.07 -9.36
CA ARG A 112 25.94 -8.95 -9.93
C ARG A 112 27.37 -8.83 -9.41
N MET A 113 27.64 -9.26 -8.17
CA MET A 113 29.00 -9.35 -7.63
C MET A 113 29.86 -10.41 -8.32
N SER A 114 29.25 -11.32 -9.09
CA SER A 114 29.98 -12.31 -9.89
C SER A 114 30.51 -11.77 -11.22
N ASN A 115 30.31 -10.48 -11.54
CA ASN A 115 31.01 -9.88 -12.67
C ASN A 115 32.50 -9.77 -12.31
N PRO A 116 33.42 -10.37 -13.09
CA PRO A 116 34.83 -10.15 -12.87
C PRO A 116 35.13 -8.65 -12.98
N ASP A 117 35.98 -8.15 -12.09
CA ASP A 117 36.48 -6.79 -12.18
C ASP A 117 36.99 -6.54 -13.60
N ALA A 118 36.60 -5.40 -14.18
CA ALA A 118 37.10 -5.01 -15.48
C ALA A 118 38.62 -4.82 -15.37
N ASP A 119 39.36 -5.44 -16.29
CA ASP A 119 40.81 -5.31 -16.34
C ASP A 119 41.18 -3.83 -16.53
N LYS A 120 41.86 -3.27 -15.53
CA LYS A 120 42.23 -1.85 -15.47
C LYS A 120 43.06 -1.45 -16.70
N GLU A 121 43.91 -2.34 -17.20
CA GLU A 121 44.79 -2.07 -18.33
C GLU A 121 43.99 -1.93 -19.63
N VAL A 122 43.00 -2.82 -19.81
CA VAL A 122 42.06 -2.76 -20.94
C VAL A 122 41.21 -1.49 -20.88
N VAL A 123 40.67 -1.17 -19.70
CA VAL A 123 39.84 0.03 -19.51
C VAL A 123 40.63 1.30 -19.80
N VAL A 124 41.86 1.44 -19.30
CA VAL A 124 42.72 2.61 -19.54
C VAL A 124 43.10 2.72 -21.02
N ARG A 125 43.45 1.60 -21.65
CA ARG A 125 43.79 1.55 -23.08
C ARG A 125 42.61 2.03 -23.93
N ASP A 126 41.43 1.48 -23.70
CA ASP A 126 40.25 1.77 -24.52
C ASP A 126 39.74 3.20 -24.24
N TYR A 127 39.83 3.66 -22.98
CA TYR A 127 39.54 5.04 -22.60
C TYR A 127 40.46 6.05 -23.29
N SER A 128 41.77 5.77 -23.40
CA SER A 128 42.74 6.66 -24.05
C SER A 128 42.44 6.89 -25.54
N LYS A 129 41.92 5.86 -26.22
CA LYS A 129 41.59 5.87 -27.66
C LYS A 129 40.19 6.42 -27.96
N ALA A 130 39.30 6.48 -26.97
CA ALA A 130 37.93 6.91 -27.15
C ALA A 130 37.82 8.42 -27.46
N GLN A 131 37.14 8.74 -28.56
CA GLN A 131 36.83 10.11 -29.00
C GLN A 131 35.64 10.73 -28.24
N ARG A 132 34.77 9.89 -27.68
CA ARG A 132 33.63 10.31 -26.83
C ARG A 132 33.69 9.54 -25.52
N ARG A 133 33.66 10.27 -24.39
CA ARG A 133 33.86 9.73 -23.05
C ARG A 133 32.65 10.10 -22.20
N ILE A 134 32.14 9.13 -21.43
CA ILE A 134 31.03 9.32 -20.49
C ILE A 134 31.55 8.97 -19.11
N PHE A 135 31.35 9.88 -18.16
CA PHE A 135 31.62 9.63 -16.75
C PHE A 135 30.29 9.33 -16.05
N PHE A 136 30.28 8.23 -15.33
CA PHE A 136 29.20 7.90 -14.42
C PHE A 136 29.66 8.25 -13.02
N PHE A 137 28.97 9.20 -12.39
CA PHE A 137 29.17 9.49 -10.98
C PHE A 137 28.19 8.65 -10.19
N ASP A 138 28.72 7.81 -9.32
CA ASP A 138 27.91 7.01 -8.42
C ASP A 138 27.73 7.73 -7.09
N ASN A 139 26.48 7.83 -6.63
CA ASN A 139 26.16 8.35 -5.32
C ASN A 139 25.73 7.18 -4.43
N GLU A 140 26.50 6.92 -3.37
CA GLU A 140 26.18 5.93 -2.32
C GLU A 140 25.84 4.52 -2.84
N GLY A 141 26.49 4.10 -3.93
CA GLY A 141 26.36 2.74 -4.45
C GLY A 141 25.12 2.48 -5.30
N THR A 142 24.61 3.52 -5.98
CA THR A 142 23.51 3.46 -6.93
C THR A 142 23.89 2.70 -8.22
N LEU A 143 25.15 2.79 -8.65
CA LEU A 143 25.66 2.21 -9.90
C LEU A 143 26.59 1.02 -9.67
N ALA A 144 27.32 1.00 -8.56
CA ALA A 144 28.19 -0.10 -8.15
C ALA A 144 28.02 -0.38 -6.64
N PRO A 145 28.36 -1.58 -6.14
CA PRO A 145 28.33 -1.84 -4.72
C PRO A 145 29.23 -0.88 -3.94
N ASP A 146 28.74 -0.27 -2.86
CA ASP A 146 29.59 0.57 -1.99
C ASP A 146 30.55 -0.33 -1.18
N LEU A 147 31.83 -0.28 -1.55
CA LEU A 147 32.90 -1.07 -0.94
C LEU A 147 33.57 -0.38 0.27
N ARG A 148 33.03 0.75 0.77
CA ARG A 148 33.61 1.52 1.89
C ARG A 148 33.40 0.90 3.29
N ARG A 149 33.28 -0.42 3.40
CA ARG A 149 33.22 -1.14 4.68
C ARG A 149 34.30 -2.19 4.80
#